data_AF-A0A099ZFN7-F1
#
_entry.id   AF-A0A099ZFN7-F1
#
_cell.length_a   1.000
_cell.length_b   1.000
_cell.length_c   1.000
_cell.angle_alpha   90.00
_cell.angle_beta   90.00
_cell.angle_gamma   90.00
#
_symmetry.space_group_name_H-M   'P 1'
#
loop_
_entity.id
_entity.type
_entity.pdbx_description
1 polymer ?
#
loop_
_entity_poly.entity_id
_entity_poly.type
_entity_poly.pdbx_seq_one_letter_code
_entity_poly.pdbx_strand_id
1 'polypeptide(L)' 'GRFWLDIKKKFYTERAVKHWDRLPREVVESPSLTVFKKRVDEALRDMV' A
#
# COMPACT_ATOMS: atom_id res chain seq x y z
N GLY A 1 -15.19 19.71 3.31
CA GLY A 1 -15.19 19.73 1.85
C GLY A 1 -14.35 18.59 1.31
N ARG A 2 -14.83 17.86 0.29
CA ARG A 2 -14.18 16.66 -0.27
C ARG A 2 -12.72 16.87 -0.68
N PHE A 3 -12.38 18.08 -1.12
CA PHE A 3 -11.04 18.51 -1.54
C PHE A 3 -9.91 18.17 -0.55
N TRP A 4 -10.11 18.42 0.75
CA TRP A 4 -9.07 18.15 1.76
C TRP A 4 -8.87 16.65 2.01
N LEU A 5 -9.92 15.85 1.87
CA LEU A 5 -9.86 14.40 1.99
C LEU A 5 -9.12 13.78 0.79
N ASP A 6 -9.39 14.27 -0.42
CA ASP A 6 -8.71 13.82 -1.64
C ASP A 6 -7.21 14.13 -1.62
N ILE A 7 -6.81 15.32 -1.15
CA ILE A 7 -5.40 15.69 -0.98
C ILE A 7 -4.72 14.77 0.04
N LYS A 8 -5.35 14.54 1.21
CA LYS A 8 -4.80 13.66 2.23
C LYS A 8 -4.62 12.25 1.68
N LYS A 9 -5.63 11.71 0.99
CA LYS A 9 -5.57 10.37 0.38
C LYS A 9 -4.39 10.24 -0.61
N LYS A 10 -4.23 11.20 -1.55
CA LYS A 10 -3.09 11.22 -2.48
C LYS A 10 -1.75 11.29 -1.76
N PHE A 11 -1.62 12.19 -0.78
CA PHE A 11 -0.39 12.37 -0.01
C PHE A 11 0.02 11.08 0.73
N TYR A 12 -0.95 10.36 1.32
CA TYR A 12 -0.68 9.10 2.01
C TYR A 12 -0.22 8.01 1.03
N THR A 13 -0.82 7.92 -0.15
CA THR A 13 -0.39 6.98 -1.20
C THR A 13 1.03 7.27 -1.67
N GLU A 14 1.38 8.54 -1.93
CA GLU A 14 2.73 8.93 -2.35
C GLU A 14 3.77 8.68 -1.25
N ARG A 15 3.45 9.00 0.01
CA ARG A 15 4.32 8.69 1.16
C ARG A 15 4.53 7.19 1.32
N ALA A 16 3.46 6.40 1.19
CA ALA A 16 3.54 4.96 1.27
C ALA A 16 4.46 4.43 0.17
N VAL A 17 4.20 4.76 -1.10
CA VAL A 17 5.01 4.29 -2.24
C VAL A 17 6.49 4.64 -2.09
N LYS A 18 6.80 5.88 -1.68
CA LYS A 18 8.20 6.30 -1.43
C LYS A 18 8.84 5.56 -0.26
N HIS A 19 8.07 5.15 0.74
CA HIS A 19 8.55 4.35 1.86
C HIS A 19 8.80 2.90 1.45
N TRP A 20 7.92 2.31 0.62
CA TRP A 20 8.09 0.98 0.05
C TRP A 20 9.35 0.84 -0.80
N ASP A 21 9.66 1.85 -1.63
CA ASP A 21 10.89 1.88 -2.44
C ASP A 21 12.17 1.92 -1.61
N ARG A 22 12.08 2.41 -0.36
CA ARG A 22 13.19 2.50 0.60
C ARG A 22 13.31 1.30 1.53
N LEU A 23 12.35 0.37 1.52
CA LEU A 23 12.42 -0.82 2.36
C LEU A 23 13.39 -1.84 1.73
N PRO A 24 14.35 -2.38 2.50
CA PRO A 24 15.24 -3.41 1.99
C PRO A 24 14.43 -4.63 1.54
N ARG A 25 14.79 -5.21 0.39
CA ARG A 25 14.09 -6.34 -0.24
C ARG A 25 13.84 -7.51 0.72
N GLU A 26 14.72 -7.73 1.70
CA GLU A 26 14.54 -8.76 2.73
C GLU A 26 13.30 -8.54 3.61
N VAL A 27 12.95 -7.29 3.91
CA VAL A 27 11.70 -6.97 4.61
C VAL A 27 10.52 -7.22 3.68
N VAL A 28 10.64 -6.85 2.41
CA VAL A 28 9.61 -7.03 1.37
C VAL A 28 9.32 -8.51 1.06
N GLU A 29 10.34 -9.37 1.09
CA GLU A 29 10.24 -10.82 0.85
C GLU A 29 9.97 -11.63 2.12
N SER A 30 9.76 -10.97 3.27
CA SER A 30 9.37 -11.67 4.48
C SER A 30 8.05 -12.45 4.25
N PRO A 31 7.91 -13.66 4.82
CA PRO A 31 6.71 -14.48 4.65
C PRO A 31 5.41 -13.74 5.03
N SER A 32 5.50 -12.85 6.02
CA SER A 32 4.38 -12.02 6.49
C SER A 32 3.95 -10.96 5.46
N LEU A 33 4.89 -10.31 4.78
CA LEU A 33 4.57 -9.29 3.76
C LEU A 33 4.06 -9.91 2.46
N THR A 34 4.53 -11.09 2.09
CA THR A 34 3.99 -11.84 0.95
C THR A 34 2.54 -12.25 1.21
N VAL A 35 2.23 -12.74 2.41
CA VAL A 35 0.86 -13.07 2.82
C VAL A 35 -0.01 -11.81 2.88
N PHE A 36 0.53 -10.69 3.39
CA PHE A 36 -0.17 -9.42 3.40
C PHE A 36 -0.51 -8.92 1.99
N LYS A 37 0.44 -9.00 1.06
CA LYS A 37 0.23 -8.62 -0.35
C LYS A 37 -0.84 -9.50 -1.03
N LYS A 38 -0.84 -10.81 -0.77
CA LYS A 38 -1.89 -11.72 -1.26
C LYS A 38 -3.28 -11.34 -0.73
N ARG A 39 -3.39 -11.00 0.56
CA ARG A 39 -4.67 -10.57 1.16
C ARG A 39 -5.18 -9.25 0.58
N VAL A 40 -4.27 -8.31 0.32
CA VAL A 40 -4.62 -7.04 -0.33
C VAL A 40 -5.05 -7.26 -1.78
N ASP A 41 -4.35 -8.12 -2.53
CA ASP A 41 -4.69 -8.44 -3.91
C ASP A 41 -6.07 -9.13 -4.01
N GLU A 42 -6.35 -10.07 -3.10
CA GLU A 42 -7.66 -10.73 -2.99
C GLU A 42 -8.78 -9.74 -2.67
N ALA A 43 -8.57 -8.85 -1.69
CA ALA A 43 -9.54 -7.82 -1.32
C ALA A 43 -9.77 -6.79 -2.44
N LEU A 44 -8.76 -6.50 -3.27
CA LEU A 44 -8.91 -5.63 -4.44
C LEU A 44 -9.68 -6.32 -5.58
N ARG A 45 -9.54 -7.64 -5.75
CA ARG A 45 -10.31 -8.43 -6.72
C ARG A 45 -11.79 -8.53 -6.34
N ASP A 46 -12.09 -8.57 -5.05
CA ASP A 46 -13.48 -8.58 -4.54
C ASP A 46 -14.19 -7.22 -4.73
N MET A 47 -13.41 -6.14 -4.91
CA MET A 47 -13.92 -4.78 -5.11
C MET A 47 -14.17 -4.41 -6.59
N VAL A 48 -13.98 -5.34 -7.53
CA VAL A 48 -14.23 -5.21 -8.99
C VAL A 48 -15.43 -6.04 -9.38
#